data_AF-A0A434HF23-F1
#
_entry.id   AF-A0A434HF23-F1
#
_cell.length_a   1.000
_cell.length_b   1.000
_cell.length_c   1.000
_cell.angle_alpha   90.00
_cell.angle_beta   90.00
_cell.angle_gamma   90.00
#
_symmetry.space_group_name_H-M   'P 1'
#
loop_
_entity.id
_entity.type
_entity.pdbx_description
1 polymer ?
#
loop_
_entity_poly.entity_id
_entity_poly.type
_entity_poly.pdbx_seq_one_letter_code
_entity_poly.pdbx_strand_id
1 'polypeptide(L)'
;MRYCRDMRGYGANPPDPKWPGGAHVAVQFVVNYEEGGENCVLHGDKASEAFLSEIVGAAPWMGQRHWNMESIYEYGARAGFWRLLRLFTESQVPITCYGVATALARSPDQVAAMQEAGWEIASHGLRWIDYRDHSAEDERRDLEAAIKLHYEVTGARPTGWYTGRTSINTVRIVAEEGGFDYVSDTYDDELPYWFEHEGGAQLIIPYTLDANDMRFATPQGFNSGDQFFAYLKDSFDTLYAEGKAGRPRMMNIGLHCRLVGRPGRVAALKRFVDYVRSHDEVWLARRIDIARHWQENHAYKPAALRPSKMEFETFVHTFGGVFEHSPWIAERAYELELGPAHDTSGGLHNALCRIFRSASETERLSV
;
A
#
# COMPACT_ATOMS: atom_id res chain seq x y z
N MET A 1 0.54 -13.85 -24.28
CA MET A 1 0.74 -12.83 -23.24
C MET A 1 0.91 -13.56 -21.92
N ARG A 2 1.92 -13.22 -21.12
CA ARG A 2 2.15 -13.86 -19.81
C ARG A 2 1.31 -13.18 -18.73
N TYR A 3 0.89 -13.94 -17.73
CA TYR A 3 0.12 -13.41 -16.61
C TYR A 3 1.06 -12.71 -15.63
N CYS A 4 0.87 -11.41 -15.40
CA CYS A 4 1.82 -10.58 -14.64
C CYS A 4 1.44 -10.34 -13.17
N ARG A 5 0.28 -10.82 -12.72
CA ARG A 5 -0.15 -10.67 -11.33
C ARG A 5 0.32 -11.85 -10.49
N ASP A 6 0.75 -11.56 -9.26
CA ASP A 6 1.07 -12.60 -8.30
C ASP A 6 -0.16 -12.92 -7.45
N MET A 7 -0.83 -14.03 -7.78
CA MET A 7 -2.00 -14.51 -7.02
C MET A 7 -1.60 -15.44 -5.87
N ARG A 8 -0.30 -15.68 -5.69
CA ARG A 8 0.22 -16.60 -4.68
C ARG A 8 0.75 -15.82 -3.49
N GLY A 9 1.55 -14.78 -3.74
CA GLY A 9 2.34 -14.11 -2.71
C GLY A 9 3.14 -15.12 -1.89
N TYR A 10 3.07 -15.02 -0.56
CA TYR A 10 3.68 -16.00 0.34
C TYR A 10 2.98 -17.37 0.38
N GLY A 11 1.71 -17.45 -0.03
CA GLY A 11 0.89 -18.65 0.09
C GLY A 11 0.72 -19.08 1.56
N ALA A 12 0.65 -20.39 1.80
CA ALA A 12 0.39 -20.94 3.14
C ALA A 12 1.53 -20.73 4.16
N ASN A 13 2.72 -20.33 3.72
CA ASN A 13 3.93 -20.25 4.56
C ASN A 13 4.57 -18.85 4.50
N PRO A 14 3.90 -17.81 5.01
CA PRO A 14 4.50 -16.48 5.13
C PRO A 14 5.68 -16.48 6.10
N PRO A 15 6.67 -15.59 5.89
CA PRO A 15 7.80 -15.48 6.78
C PRO A 15 7.34 -15.03 8.17
N ASP A 16 8.00 -15.52 9.22
CA ASP A 16 7.88 -14.92 10.55
C ASP A 16 8.52 -13.53 10.49
N PRO A 17 7.75 -12.44 10.68
CA PRO A 17 8.23 -11.08 10.58
C PRO A 17 9.23 -10.70 11.69
N LYS A 18 9.35 -11.51 12.76
CA LYS A 18 10.24 -11.25 13.91
C LYS A 18 10.03 -9.88 14.53
N TRP A 19 8.78 -9.45 14.71
CA TRP A 19 8.50 -8.11 15.21
C TRP A 19 9.24 -7.82 16.53
N PRO A 20 9.73 -6.58 16.72
CA PRO A 20 10.46 -6.20 17.92
C PRO A 20 9.71 -6.58 19.20
N GLY A 21 10.45 -7.11 20.19
CA GLY A 21 9.87 -7.52 21.47
C GLY A 21 8.96 -8.75 21.40
N GLY A 22 8.96 -9.50 20.30
CA GLY A 22 8.08 -10.68 20.14
C GLY A 22 6.62 -10.32 19.86
N ALA A 23 6.37 -9.10 19.38
CA ALA A 23 5.01 -8.59 19.21
C ALA A 23 4.16 -9.51 18.31
N HIS A 24 2.94 -9.78 18.76
CA HIS A 24 1.96 -10.59 18.04
C HIS A 24 1.36 -9.84 16.84
N VAL A 25 1.36 -8.51 16.90
CA VAL A 25 0.88 -7.66 15.81
C VAL A 25 1.66 -6.34 15.80
N ALA A 26 2.01 -5.88 14.61
CA ALA A 26 2.52 -4.53 14.38
C ALA A 26 1.35 -3.63 13.95
N VAL A 27 1.03 -2.60 14.72
CA VAL A 27 -0.10 -1.69 14.43
C VAL A 27 0.46 -0.35 13.97
N GLN A 28 -0.02 0.11 12.81
CA GLN A 28 0.46 1.32 12.18
C GLN A 28 -0.71 2.26 11.83
N PHE A 29 -0.64 3.48 12.35
CA PHE A 29 -1.61 4.53 12.10
C PHE A 29 -1.08 5.51 11.04
N VAL A 30 -1.79 5.62 9.91
CA VAL A 30 -1.50 6.55 8.83
C VAL A 30 -2.46 7.73 8.91
N VAL A 31 -1.93 8.95 8.99
CA VAL A 31 -2.72 10.18 8.84
C VAL A 31 -2.44 10.78 7.46
N ASN A 32 -3.44 10.82 6.61
CA ASN A 32 -3.35 11.47 5.30
C ASN A 32 -3.52 12.98 5.48
N TYR A 33 -2.61 13.75 4.89
CA TYR A 33 -2.65 15.20 4.82
C TYR A 33 -2.74 15.63 3.37
N GLU A 34 -3.97 15.89 2.93
CA GLU A 34 -4.34 16.09 1.53
C GLU A 34 -4.99 17.46 1.31
N GLU A 35 -5.45 18.08 2.40
CA GLU A 35 -6.16 19.35 2.42
C GLU A 35 -5.30 20.50 1.88
N GLY A 36 -5.70 21.05 0.73
CA GLY A 36 -4.95 22.02 -0.08
C GLY A 36 -4.25 21.41 -1.29
N GLY A 37 -4.28 20.09 -1.46
CA GLY A 37 -3.70 19.35 -2.58
C GLY A 37 -4.74 18.69 -3.50
N GLU A 38 -6.01 18.67 -3.11
CA GLU A 38 -7.16 18.08 -3.84
C GLU A 38 -7.51 18.83 -5.13
N ASN A 39 -8.49 18.31 -5.89
CA ASN A 39 -8.96 18.97 -7.10
C ASN A 39 -9.60 20.33 -6.79
N CYS A 40 -9.07 21.40 -7.40
CA CYS A 40 -9.65 22.72 -7.33
C CYS A 40 -9.23 23.54 -8.56
N VAL A 41 -10.15 24.34 -9.10
CA VAL A 41 -9.82 25.26 -10.20
C VAL A 41 -8.73 26.27 -9.83
N LEU A 42 -8.56 26.58 -8.53
CA LEU A 42 -7.47 27.41 -8.02
C LEU A 42 -6.10 26.71 -8.09
N HIS A 43 -6.09 25.39 -8.25
CA HIS A 43 -4.88 24.57 -8.40
C HIS A 43 -4.58 24.27 -9.88
N GLY A 44 -5.41 24.78 -10.80
CA GLY A 44 -5.30 24.55 -12.24
C GLY A 44 -6.10 23.34 -12.75
N ASP A 45 -6.90 22.69 -11.89
CA ASP A 45 -7.70 21.53 -12.29
C ASP A 45 -8.97 21.96 -13.05
N LYS A 46 -9.54 21.04 -13.84
CA LYS A 46 -10.70 21.33 -14.69
C LYS A 46 -12.02 21.46 -13.90
N ALA A 47 -12.07 20.97 -12.66
CA ALA A 47 -13.27 20.89 -11.86
C ALA A 47 -12.97 20.93 -10.35
N SER A 48 -14.01 21.12 -9.55
CA SER A 48 -13.93 20.96 -8.10
C SER A 48 -13.74 19.50 -7.67
N GLU A 49 -13.23 19.29 -6.46
CA GLU A 49 -13.22 17.99 -5.79
C GLU A 49 -14.63 17.42 -5.57
N ALA A 50 -14.70 16.09 -5.51
CA ALA A 50 -15.91 15.30 -5.32
C ALA A 50 -15.70 14.11 -4.37
N PHE A 51 -14.45 13.77 -4.03
CA PHE A 51 -14.11 12.58 -3.28
C PHE A 51 -13.89 12.87 -1.78
N LEU A 52 -14.16 11.86 -0.95
CA LEU A 52 -13.93 11.84 0.51
C LEU A 52 -14.35 13.12 1.26
N SER A 53 -15.64 13.40 1.25
CA SER A 53 -16.25 14.50 2.00
C SER A 53 -17.59 14.06 2.62
N GLU A 54 -18.21 14.96 3.40
CA GLU A 54 -19.57 14.73 3.93
C GLU A 54 -20.64 14.71 2.82
N ILE A 55 -20.32 15.17 1.61
CA ILE A 55 -21.22 15.18 0.46
C ILE A 55 -21.03 13.88 -0.31
N VAL A 56 -21.51 12.77 0.26
CA VAL A 56 -21.41 11.45 -0.36
C VAL A 56 -22.16 11.45 -1.70
N GLY A 57 -21.47 11.07 -2.78
CA GLY A 57 -22.01 11.12 -4.14
C GLY A 57 -21.92 12.50 -4.80
N ALA A 58 -21.12 13.43 -4.28
CA ALA A 58 -20.79 14.67 -4.97
C ALA A 58 -20.28 14.39 -6.40
N ALA A 59 -20.66 15.26 -7.32
CA ALA A 59 -20.12 15.28 -8.68
C ALA A 59 -19.14 16.46 -8.80
N PRO A 60 -18.04 16.32 -9.55
CA PRO A 60 -17.11 17.42 -9.80
C PRO A 60 -17.80 18.52 -10.63
N TRP A 61 -17.67 19.77 -10.22
CA TRP A 61 -18.27 20.92 -10.92
C TRP A 61 -17.28 21.47 -11.94
N MET A 62 -17.52 21.21 -13.22
CA MET A 62 -16.65 21.67 -14.32
C MET A 62 -16.51 23.19 -14.34
N GLY A 63 -15.26 23.67 -14.37
CA GLY A 63 -14.91 25.10 -14.44
C GLY A 63 -15.35 25.93 -13.23
N GLN A 64 -15.77 25.29 -12.14
CA GLN A 64 -16.36 25.97 -10.99
C GLN A 64 -15.71 25.53 -9.68
N ARG A 65 -15.76 26.45 -8.71
CA ARG A 65 -15.46 26.18 -7.31
C ARG A 65 -16.67 25.57 -6.62
N HIS A 66 -16.44 24.63 -5.71
CA HIS A 66 -17.49 24.03 -4.89
C HIS A 66 -17.26 24.44 -3.44
N TRP A 67 -17.89 25.54 -3.03
CA TRP A 67 -17.67 26.16 -1.72
C TRP A 67 -17.83 25.20 -0.53
N ASN A 68 -18.88 24.37 -0.55
CA ASN A 68 -19.11 23.40 0.52
C ASN A 68 -17.98 22.36 0.56
N MET A 69 -17.52 21.87 -0.60
CA MET A 69 -16.40 20.93 -0.67
C MET A 69 -15.11 21.55 -0.12
N GLU A 70 -14.75 22.74 -0.58
CA GLU A 70 -13.56 23.45 -0.12
C GLU A 70 -13.59 23.65 1.40
N SER A 71 -14.71 24.13 1.96
CA SER A 71 -14.84 24.31 3.41
C SER A 71 -14.81 23.01 4.24
N ILE A 72 -15.19 21.87 3.64
CA ILE A 72 -15.05 20.55 4.27
C ILE A 72 -13.56 20.15 4.33
N TYR A 73 -12.81 20.36 3.26
CA TYR A 73 -11.37 20.13 3.24
C TYR A 73 -10.65 21.09 4.20
N GLU A 74 -10.99 22.36 4.19
CA GLU A 74 -10.44 23.35 5.13
C GLU A 74 -10.62 22.93 6.60
N TYR A 75 -11.72 22.25 6.96
CA TYR A 75 -11.89 21.72 8.32
C TYR A 75 -10.77 20.76 8.73
N GLY A 76 -10.30 19.91 7.80
CA GLY A 76 -9.21 18.99 8.05
C GLY A 76 -7.94 19.72 8.46
N ALA A 77 -7.48 20.67 7.65
CA ALA A 77 -6.28 21.47 7.95
C ALA A 77 -6.45 22.38 9.18
N ARG A 78 -7.64 22.99 9.37
CA ARG A 78 -7.88 24.01 10.39
C ARG A 78 -8.20 23.46 11.77
N ALA A 79 -8.78 22.26 11.88
CA ALA A 79 -9.28 21.73 13.14
C ALA A 79 -9.06 20.24 13.31
N GLY A 80 -9.27 19.45 12.25
CA GLY A 80 -9.12 17.99 12.28
C GLY A 80 -7.69 17.56 12.60
N PHE A 81 -6.72 18.08 11.86
CA PHE A 81 -5.29 17.84 12.04
C PHE A 81 -4.85 18.10 13.49
N TRP A 82 -5.12 19.30 14.03
CA TRP A 82 -4.71 19.67 15.38
C TRP A 82 -5.32 18.77 16.47
N ARG A 83 -6.51 18.24 16.23
CA ARG A 83 -7.14 17.28 17.14
C ARG A 83 -6.45 15.93 17.11
N LEU A 84 -6.10 15.43 15.92
CA LEU A 84 -5.37 14.18 15.76
C LEU A 84 -3.94 14.28 16.30
N LEU A 85 -3.26 15.39 16.05
CA LEU A 85 -1.94 15.69 16.63
C LEU A 85 -1.96 15.54 18.15
N ARG A 86 -2.89 16.21 18.85
CA ARG A 86 -3.01 16.10 20.31
C ARG A 86 -3.29 14.67 20.75
N LEU A 87 -4.24 13.98 20.10
CA LEU A 87 -4.59 12.59 20.44
C LEU A 87 -3.36 11.67 20.38
N PHE A 88 -2.59 11.73 19.29
CA PHE A 88 -1.45 10.83 19.10
C PHE A 88 -0.23 11.22 19.94
N THR A 89 0.03 12.52 20.12
CA THR A 89 1.09 13.00 21.02
C THR A 89 0.80 12.65 22.48
N GLU A 90 -0.44 12.87 22.97
CA GLU A 90 -0.84 12.53 24.34
C GLU A 90 -0.81 11.02 24.61
N SER A 91 -1.10 10.21 23.59
CA SER A 91 -1.06 8.74 23.68
C SER A 91 0.33 8.15 23.39
N GLN A 92 1.30 8.98 22.99
CA GLN A 92 2.65 8.58 22.57
C GLN A 92 2.65 7.49 21.48
N VAL A 93 1.68 7.58 20.56
CA VAL A 93 1.55 6.65 19.45
C VAL A 93 2.29 7.22 18.24
N PRO A 94 3.27 6.50 17.68
CA PRO A 94 3.99 6.94 16.49
C PRO A 94 3.07 6.93 15.26
N ILE A 95 3.23 7.95 14.40
CA ILE A 95 2.42 8.15 13.19
C ILE A 95 3.30 8.24 11.95
N THR A 96 2.78 7.70 10.86
CA THR A 96 3.21 8.06 9.50
C THR A 96 2.19 9.00 8.88
N CYS A 97 2.64 10.17 8.45
CA CYS A 97 1.88 11.08 7.62
C CYS A 97 2.07 10.69 6.15
N TYR A 98 0.96 10.55 5.42
CA TYR A 98 0.97 10.59 3.96
C TYR A 98 0.66 12.01 3.52
N GLY A 99 1.73 12.77 3.26
CA GLY A 99 1.66 14.19 2.95
C GLY A 99 1.70 14.46 1.45
N VAL A 100 0.62 15.02 0.91
CA VAL A 100 0.58 15.50 -0.48
C VAL A 100 1.47 16.73 -0.55
N ALA A 101 2.48 16.73 -1.43
CA ALA A 101 3.54 17.74 -1.40
C ALA A 101 3.00 19.18 -1.51
N THR A 102 1.99 19.41 -2.36
CA THR A 102 1.33 20.72 -2.48
C THR A 102 0.49 21.11 -1.26
N ALA A 103 -0.11 20.15 -0.55
CA ALA A 103 -0.83 20.40 0.69
C ALA A 103 0.14 20.79 1.82
N LEU A 104 1.28 20.09 1.92
CA LEU A 104 2.36 20.43 2.85
C LEU A 104 2.89 21.86 2.61
N ALA A 105 3.13 22.23 1.35
CA ALA A 105 3.59 23.57 0.98
C ALA A 105 2.62 24.70 1.38
N ARG A 106 1.32 24.40 1.46
CA ARG A 106 0.28 25.35 1.88
C ARG A 106 0.09 25.39 3.41
N SER A 107 0.77 24.52 4.15
CA SER A 107 0.49 24.24 5.56
C SER A 107 1.77 24.21 6.43
N PRO A 108 2.59 25.29 6.42
CA PRO A 108 3.88 25.30 7.10
C PRO A 108 3.78 25.04 8.61
N ASP A 109 2.74 25.56 9.29
CA ASP A 109 2.55 25.34 10.73
C ASP A 109 2.25 23.86 11.05
N GLN A 110 1.48 23.19 10.19
CA GLN A 110 1.20 21.77 10.32
C GLN A 110 2.44 20.92 10.07
N VAL A 111 3.25 21.27 9.05
CA VAL A 111 4.54 20.60 8.79
C VAL A 111 5.47 20.72 10.00
N ALA A 112 5.63 21.93 10.54
CA ALA A 112 6.45 22.16 11.74
C ALA A 112 5.95 21.32 12.92
N ALA A 113 4.63 21.24 13.12
CA ALA A 113 4.03 20.45 14.19
C ALA A 113 4.22 18.93 14.00
N MET A 114 4.15 18.42 12.77
CA MET A 114 4.46 17.01 12.46
C MET A 114 5.92 16.69 12.81
N GLN A 115 6.85 17.58 12.45
CA GLN A 115 8.29 17.42 12.74
C GLN A 115 8.58 17.46 14.24
N GLU A 116 8.01 18.42 14.96
CA GLU A 116 8.14 18.53 16.42
C GLU A 116 7.60 17.28 17.13
N ALA A 117 6.50 16.72 16.64
CA ALA A 117 5.92 15.47 17.15
C ALA A 117 6.66 14.20 16.69
N GLY A 118 7.69 14.31 15.86
CA GLY A 118 8.46 13.16 15.37
C GLY A 118 7.70 12.22 14.43
N TRP A 119 6.65 12.72 13.76
CA TRP A 119 5.93 11.95 12.76
C TRP A 119 6.87 11.64 11.58
N GLU A 120 6.76 10.43 11.03
CA GLU A 120 7.30 10.20 9.69
C GLU A 120 6.45 10.99 8.70
N ILE A 121 7.06 11.69 7.74
CA ILE A 121 6.34 12.37 6.65
C ILE A 121 6.75 11.68 5.33
N ALA A 122 5.90 10.75 4.88
CA ALA A 122 6.06 10.06 3.61
C ALA A 122 5.31 10.80 2.50
N SER A 123 5.75 10.64 1.26
CA SER A 123 5.13 11.32 0.11
C SER A 123 3.78 10.70 -0.20
N HIS A 124 2.76 11.56 -0.35
CA HIS A 124 1.47 11.20 -0.91
C HIS A 124 1.27 11.72 -2.35
N GLY A 125 2.35 11.80 -3.12
CA GLY A 125 2.36 12.40 -4.46
C GLY A 125 2.41 13.92 -4.46
N LEU A 126 2.49 14.50 -5.66
CA LEU A 126 2.52 15.97 -5.84
C LEU A 126 1.15 16.58 -5.51
N ARG A 127 0.10 15.94 -6.04
CA ARG A 127 -1.30 16.35 -5.99
C ARG A 127 -2.16 15.18 -5.56
N TRP A 128 -3.29 15.47 -4.93
CA TRP A 128 -4.28 14.45 -4.59
C TRP A 128 -5.31 14.34 -5.71
N ILE A 129 -4.95 13.68 -6.81
CA ILE A 129 -5.78 13.49 -8.00
C ILE A 129 -5.82 12.01 -8.43
N ASP A 130 -6.62 11.71 -9.45
CA ASP A 130 -6.68 10.36 -10.04
C ASP A 130 -5.64 10.24 -11.16
N TYR A 131 -4.61 9.42 -10.95
CA TYR A 131 -3.56 9.19 -11.95
C TYR A 131 -3.95 8.14 -13.01
N ARG A 132 -5.11 7.48 -12.91
CA ARG A 132 -5.50 6.33 -13.77
C ARG A 132 -5.14 6.49 -15.25
N ASP A 133 -5.42 7.66 -15.81
CA ASP A 133 -5.29 7.96 -17.23
C ASP A 133 -4.05 8.83 -17.58
N HIS A 134 -3.13 9.03 -16.62
CA HIS A 134 -1.89 9.79 -16.83
C HIS A 134 -0.89 8.99 -17.69
N SER A 135 -0.10 9.73 -18.46
CA SER A 135 1.03 9.14 -19.18
C SER A 135 2.16 8.82 -18.19
N ALA A 136 2.95 7.79 -18.51
CA ALA A 136 4.15 7.46 -17.71
C ALA A 136 5.14 8.64 -17.61
N GLU A 137 5.18 9.50 -18.62
CA GLU A 137 6.02 10.70 -18.63
C GLU A 137 5.50 11.77 -17.66
N ASP A 138 4.20 12.04 -17.67
CA ASP A 138 3.59 13.00 -16.74
C ASP A 138 3.72 12.53 -15.30
N GLU A 139 3.56 11.23 -15.04
CA GLU A 139 3.76 10.64 -13.71
C GLU A 139 5.20 10.77 -13.21
N ARG A 140 6.21 10.53 -14.06
CA ARG A 140 7.63 10.75 -13.67
C ARG A 140 7.89 12.21 -13.32
N ARG A 141 7.35 13.12 -14.13
CA ARG A 141 7.50 14.56 -13.91
C ARG A 141 6.86 15.00 -12.60
N ASP A 142 5.70 14.45 -12.27
CA ASP A 142 5.02 14.69 -10.98
C ASP A 142 5.77 14.04 -9.81
N LEU A 143 6.33 12.84 -9.99
CA LEU A 143 7.18 12.17 -8.99
C LEU A 143 8.39 13.04 -8.62
N GLU A 144 9.15 13.49 -9.61
CA GLU A 144 10.32 14.36 -9.41
C GLU A 144 9.93 15.67 -8.73
N ALA A 145 8.83 16.30 -9.17
CA ALA A 145 8.31 17.52 -8.57
C ALA A 145 7.84 17.31 -7.13
N ALA A 146 7.21 16.17 -6.82
CA ALA A 146 6.79 15.82 -5.47
C ALA A 146 8.00 15.68 -4.54
N ILE A 147 9.01 14.91 -4.94
CA ILE A 147 10.24 14.70 -4.17
C ILE A 147 10.92 16.04 -3.88
N LYS A 148 11.06 16.88 -4.90
CA LYS A 148 11.67 18.21 -4.79
C LYS A 148 10.90 19.09 -3.81
N LEU A 149 9.59 19.24 -4.00
CA LEU A 149 8.77 20.10 -3.14
C LEU A 149 8.73 19.58 -1.70
N HIS A 150 8.69 18.26 -1.52
CA HIS A 150 8.74 17.64 -0.20
C HIS A 150 10.05 17.98 0.52
N TYR A 151 11.19 17.92 -0.17
CA TYR A 151 12.48 18.38 0.38
C TYR A 151 12.45 19.88 0.73
N GLU A 152 11.91 20.72 -0.15
CA GLU A 152 11.84 22.18 0.07
C GLU A 152 11.03 22.54 1.32
N VAL A 153 9.92 21.83 1.59
CA VAL A 153 9.00 22.18 2.69
C VAL A 153 9.29 21.45 3.99
N THR A 154 9.87 20.25 3.94
CA THR A 154 10.18 19.44 5.14
C THR A 154 11.67 19.45 5.49
N GLY A 155 12.54 19.96 4.62
CA GLY A 155 13.99 19.90 4.81
C GLY A 155 14.60 18.50 4.65
N ALA A 156 13.80 17.48 4.32
CA ALA A 156 14.24 16.12 4.13
C ALA A 156 13.55 15.48 2.91
N ARG A 157 14.26 14.57 2.25
CA ARG A 157 13.69 13.77 1.17
C ARG A 157 12.70 12.75 1.77
N PRO A 158 11.50 12.55 1.17
CA PRO A 158 10.63 11.46 1.58
C PRO A 158 11.24 10.11 1.20
N THR A 159 11.22 9.14 2.11
CA THR A 159 11.70 7.77 1.86
C THR A 159 10.57 6.74 1.79
N GLY A 160 9.32 7.15 2.02
CA GLY A 160 8.13 6.35 1.74
C GLY A 160 7.27 7.00 0.67
N TRP A 161 6.55 6.18 -0.10
CA TRP A 161 5.63 6.66 -1.13
C TRP A 161 4.27 5.93 -1.10
N TYR A 162 3.21 6.71 -1.31
CA TYR A 162 1.86 6.23 -1.58
C TYR A 162 1.13 7.22 -2.51
N THR A 163 0.57 6.79 -3.63
CA THR A 163 -0.26 7.66 -4.50
C THR A 163 -1.76 7.48 -4.21
N GLY A 164 -2.18 6.28 -3.86
CA GLY A 164 -3.57 5.89 -3.67
C GLY A 164 -4.30 5.62 -4.99
N ARG A 165 -4.67 6.68 -5.72
CA ARG A 165 -5.36 6.55 -7.02
C ARG A 165 -4.34 6.46 -8.15
N THR A 166 -3.70 5.30 -8.25
CA THR A 166 -2.60 5.01 -9.20
C THR A 166 -3.06 4.81 -10.65
N SER A 167 -2.14 4.98 -11.59
CA SER A 167 -2.21 4.30 -12.88
C SER A 167 -1.56 2.91 -12.80
N ILE A 168 -1.55 2.19 -13.93
CA ILE A 168 -0.80 0.93 -14.04
C ILE A 168 0.72 1.11 -13.97
N ASN A 169 1.23 2.34 -14.16
CA ASN A 169 2.65 2.64 -14.19
C ASN A 169 3.22 3.04 -12.83
N THR A 170 2.39 3.56 -11.93
CA THR A 170 2.82 4.30 -10.74
C THR A 170 3.79 3.51 -9.86
N VAL A 171 3.43 2.28 -9.45
CA VAL A 171 4.29 1.44 -8.60
C VAL A 171 5.65 1.18 -9.24
N ARG A 172 5.67 0.88 -10.54
CA ARG A 172 6.90 0.62 -11.29
C ARG A 172 7.76 1.88 -11.40
N ILE A 173 7.16 3.03 -11.74
CA ILE A 173 7.88 4.32 -11.87
C ILE A 173 8.53 4.71 -10.53
N VAL A 174 7.80 4.57 -9.43
CA VAL A 174 8.31 4.91 -8.09
C VAL A 174 9.42 3.95 -7.67
N ALA A 175 9.24 2.64 -7.91
CA ALA A 175 10.27 1.64 -7.64
C ALA A 175 11.56 1.88 -8.46
N GLU A 176 11.42 2.25 -9.74
CA GLU A 176 12.55 2.54 -10.64
C GLU A 176 13.33 3.81 -10.26
N GLU A 177 12.74 4.75 -9.51
CA GLU A 177 13.44 5.95 -9.06
C GLU A 177 14.54 5.63 -8.02
N GLY A 178 14.35 4.56 -7.24
CA GLY A 178 15.40 3.94 -6.43
C GLY A 178 15.75 4.65 -5.11
N GLY A 179 15.10 5.76 -4.77
CA GLY A 179 15.36 6.52 -3.55
C GLY A 179 14.32 6.33 -2.44
N PHE A 180 13.48 5.30 -2.51
CA PHE A 180 12.44 4.99 -1.52
C PHE A 180 12.74 3.70 -0.75
N ASP A 181 12.63 3.76 0.58
CA ASP A 181 12.72 2.60 1.47
C ASP A 181 11.50 1.69 1.33
N TYR A 182 10.34 2.25 1.01
CA TYR A 182 9.11 1.48 0.75
C TYR A 182 8.09 2.19 -0.15
N VAL A 183 7.24 1.41 -0.80
CA VAL A 183 6.04 1.85 -1.55
C VAL A 183 4.80 1.15 -0.99
N SER A 184 3.66 1.85 -0.90
CA SER A 184 2.45 1.33 -0.24
C SER A 184 1.19 1.27 -1.12
N ASP A 185 1.34 1.39 -2.43
CA ASP A 185 0.24 1.36 -3.41
C ASP A 185 -0.28 -0.07 -3.72
N THR A 186 -0.34 -0.93 -2.70
CA THR A 186 -0.94 -2.26 -2.79
C THR A 186 -1.82 -2.56 -1.57
N TYR A 187 -2.70 -3.54 -1.71
CA TYR A 187 -3.72 -3.91 -0.71
C TYR A 187 -3.87 -5.43 -0.63
N ASP A 188 -2.76 -6.14 -0.81
CA ASP A 188 -2.72 -7.54 -1.27
C ASP A 188 -2.04 -8.50 -0.30
N ASP A 189 -1.55 -8.03 0.85
CA ASP A 189 -0.97 -8.87 1.89
C ASP A 189 -1.08 -8.19 3.27
N GLU A 190 -0.82 -8.96 4.32
CA GLU A 190 -0.76 -8.52 5.73
C GLU A 190 0.70 -8.42 6.22
N LEU A 191 1.67 -8.56 5.31
CA LEU A 191 3.11 -8.42 5.55
C LEU A 191 3.78 -7.64 4.42
N PRO A 192 4.91 -6.96 4.70
CA PRO A 192 5.76 -6.42 3.66
C PRO A 192 6.32 -7.52 2.74
N TYR A 193 6.60 -7.18 1.48
CA TYR A 193 7.22 -8.09 0.52
C TYR A 193 8.07 -7.35 -0.51
N TRP A 194 8.95 -8.06 -1.21
CA TRP A 194 9.82 -7.47 -2.22
C TRP A 194 9.18 -7.55 -3.61
N PHE A 195 8.96 -6.40 -4.24
CA PHE A 195 8.55 -6.27 -5.63
C PHE A 195 9.77 -6.10 -6.53
N GLU A 196 9.95 -6.98 -7.51
CA GLU A 196 11.07 -6.90 -8.43
C GLU A 196 10.72 -6.12 -9.72
N HIS A 197 11.64 -5.28 -10.14
CA HIS A 197 11.62 -4.55 -11.40
C HIS A 197 12.98 -4.68 -12.11
N GLU A 198 13.13 -4.13 -13.32
CA GLU A 198 14.36 -4.28 -14.12
C GLU A 198 15.62 -3.73 -13.41
N GLY A 199 15.46 -2.74 -12.52
CA GLY A 199 16.54 -2.07 -11.81
C GLY A 199 16.86 -2.63 -10.42
N GLY A 200 16.10 -3.61 -9.91
CA GLY A 200 16.28 -4.12 -8.56
C GLY A 200 14.99 -4.60 -7.90
N ALA A 201 14.90 -4.41 -6.58
CA ALA A 201 13.72 -4.74 -5.81
C ALA A 201 13.32 -3.57 -4.90
N GLN A 202 12.03 -3.29 -4.85
CA GLN A 202 11.42 -2.30 -3.98
C GLN A 202 10.66 -3.02 -2.87
N LEU A 203 10.85 -2.60 -1.62
CA LEU A 203 10.01 -3.09 -0.54
C LEU A 203 8.60 -2.50 -0.71
N ILE A 204 7.62 -3.39 -0.76
CA ILE A 204 6.20 -3.06 -0.69
C ILE A 204 5.76 -3.28 0.75
N ILE A 205 5.11 -2.27 1.32
CA ILE A 205 4.37 -2.42 2.57
C ILE A 205 2.91 -2.19 2.18
N PRO A 206 2.05 -3.22 2.14
CA PRO A 206 0.64 -3.04 1.77
C PRO A 206 -0.09 -2.06 2.71
N TYR A 207 -1.09 -1.38 2.18
CA TYR A 207 -1.96 -0.46 2.92
C TYR A 207 -3.40 -1.00 3.02
N THR A 208 -4.38 -0.17 3.38
CA THR A 208 -5.78 -0.57 3.59
C THR A 208 -6.77 0.45 3.02
N LEU A 209 -7.87 -0.06 2.45
CA LEU A 209 -9.07 0.70 2.09
C LEU A 209 -10.29 0.29 2.93
N ASP A 210 -10.12 -0.67 3.85
CA ASP A 210 -11.17 -1.26 4.67
C ASP A 210 -11.08 -0.81 6.14
N ALA A 211 -9.92 -1.01 6.78
CA ALA A 211 -9.57 -0.42 8.08
C ALA A 211 -9.18 1.06 7.92
N ASN A 212 -10.06 1.82 7.29
CA ASN A 212 -9.80 3.18 6.82
C ASN A 212 -11.03 4.08 7.05
N ASP A 213 -10.83 5.25 7.66
CA ASP A 213 -11.91 6.19 7.94
C ASP A 213 -12.51 6.83 6.67
N MET A 214 -11.86 6.66 5.50
CA MET A 214 -12.45 7.01 4.20
C MET A 214 -13.84 6.39 4.04
N ARG A 215 -14.08 5.25 4.70
CA ARG A 215 -15.34 4.55 4.66
C ARG A 215 -16.48 5.37 5.26
N PHE A 216 -16.25 6.35 6.13
CA PHE A 216 -17.30 7.30 6.54
C PHE A 216 -17.85 8.16 5.39
N ALA A 217 -17.14 8.25 4.27
CA ALA A 217 -17.49 9.06 3.10
C ALA A 217 -17.75 8.21 1.84
N THR A 218 -18.05 6.92 2.01
CA THR A 218 -18.34 6.00 0.89
C THR A 218 -19.77 5.44 0.99
N PRO A 219 -20.42 5.05 -0.13
CA PRO A 219 -21.82 4.61 -0.12
C PRO A 219 -22.14 3.43 0.81
N GLN A 220 -21.24 2.45 0.96
CA GLN A 220 -21.45 1.30 1.85
C GLN A 220 -21.15 1.62 3.32
N GLY A 221 -20.38 2.68 3.54
CA GLY A 221 -19.56 3.04 4.68
C GLY A 221 -20.03 2.90 6.13
N PHE A 222 -19.16 3.36 7.04
CA PHE A 222 -19.50 3.49 8.45
C PHE A 222 -20.43 4.69 8.66
N ASN A 223 -21.55 4.45 9.33
CA ASN A 223 -22.55 5.47 9.68
C ASN A 223 -22.30 6.09 11.06
N SER A 224 -21.50 5.44 11.90
CA SER A 224 -21.18 5.90 13.25
C SER A 224 -19.79 5.47 13.70
N GLY A 225 -19.26 6.14 14.72
CA GLY A 225 -17.98 5.77 15.33
C GLY A 225 -17.95 4.34 15.84
N ASP A 226 -19.05 3.81 16.38
CA ASP A 226 -19.10 2.44 16.91
C ASP A 226 -18.85 1.39 15.83
N GLN A 227 -19.32 1.61 14.61
CA GLN A 227 -19.07 0.70 13.49
C GLN A 227 -17.59 0.68 13.11
N PHE A 228 -16.94 1.84 13.08
CA PHE A 228 -15.50 1.92 12.82
C PHE A 228 -14.68 1.28 13.96
N PHE A 229 -15.01 1.58 15.22
CA PHE A 229 -14.35 0.97 16.37
C PHE A 229 -14.50 -0.56 16.36
N ALA A 230 -15.70 -1.07 16.12
CA ALA A 230 -15.95 -2.51 16.07
C ALA A 230 -15.14 -3.18 14.95
N TYR A 231 -15.11 -2.58 13.76
CA TYR A 231 -14.32 -3.09 12.64
C TYR A 231 -12.82 -3.15 12.99
N LEU A 232 -12.26 -2.06 13.50
CA LEU A 232 -10.86 -2.01 13.90
C LEU A 232 -10.55 -3.03 15.01
N LYS A 233 -11.45 -3.16 16.00
CA LYS A 233 -11.30 -4.12 17.10
C LYS A 233 -11.29 -5.56 16.57
N ASP A 234 -12.22 -5.93 15.71
CA ASP A 234 -12.32 -7.29 15.16
C ASP A 234 -11.09 -7.63 14.29
N SER A 235 -10.62 -6.67 13.49
CA SER A 235 -9.36 -6.80 12.74
C SER A 235 -8.17 -7.01 13.68
N PHE A 236 -8.04 -6.19 14.72
CA PHE A 236 -6.97 -6.33 15.71
C PHE A 236 -7.01 -7.68 16.43
N ASP A 237 -8.18 -8.07 16.97
CA ASP A 237 -8.32 -9.30 17.74
C ASP A 237 -7.98 -10.54 16.90
N THR A 238 -8.38 -10.53 15.63
CA THR A 238 -8.06 -11.60 14.68
C THR A 238 -6.54 -11.71 14.47
N LEU A 239 -5.90 -10.61 14.08
CA LEU A 239 -4.45 -10.58 13.82
C LEU A 239 -3.64 -10.89 15.09
N TYR A 240 -4.09 -10.39 16.24
CA TYR A 240 -3.45 -10.63 17.53
C TYR A 240 -3.55 -12.10 17.95
N ALA A 241 -4.72 -12.73 17.76
CA ALA A 241 -4.90 -14.16 18.04
C ALA A 241 -4.06 -15.04 17.10
N GLU A 242 -3.96 -14.69 15.82
CA GLU A 242 -3.08 -15.40 14.88
C GLU A 242 -1.60 -15.21 15.21
N GLY A 243 -1.21 -14.00 15.63
CA GLY A 243 0.11 -13.69 16.17
C GLY A 243 0.48 -14.55 17.37
N LYS A 244 -0.44 -14.68 18.33
CA LYS A 244 -0.30 -15.61 19.48
C LYS A 244 -0.13 -17.06 19.05
N ALA A 245 -0.76 -17.45 17.96
CA ALA A 245 -0.61 -18.78 17.35
C ALA A 245 0.66 -18.93 16.49
N GLY A 246 1.59 -17.98 16.55
CA GLY A 246 2.88 -18.03 15.83
C GLY A 246 2.83 -17.48 14.41
N ARG A 247 1.80 -16.70 14.05
CA ARG A 247 1.65 -16.08 12.72
C ARG A 247 1.45 -14.57 12.84
N PRO A 248 2.41 -13.81 13.39
CA PRO A 248 2.27 -12.37 13.55
C PRO A 248 2.21 -11.63 12.20
N ARG A 249 1.47 -10.53 12.18
CA ARG A 249 1.16 -9.71 10.99
C ARG A 249 1.18 -8.22 11.32
N MET A 250 1.02 -7.38 10.31
CA MET A 250 0.78 -5.94 10.50
C MET A 250 -0.70 -5.58 10.29
N MET A 251 -1.15 -4.58 11.03
CA MET A 251 -2.46 -3.94 10.89
C MET A 251 -2.26 -2.48 10.47
N ASN A 252 -2.86 -2.12 9.34
CA ASN A 252 -2.90 -0.73 8.87
C ASN A 252 -4.18 -0.04 9.36
N ILE A 253 -4.09 1.23 9.72
CA ILE A 253 -5.25 2.10 9.97
C ILE A 253 -5.09 3.39 9.18
N GLY A 254 -5.98 3.60 8.20
CA GLY A 254 -6.01 4.82 7.40
C GLY A 254 -6.92 5.90 7.98
N LEU A 255 -6.41 7.12 8.10
CA LEU A 255 -7.09 8.24 8.73
C LEU A 255 -6.99 9.51 7.87
N HIS A 256 -8.03 10.33 7.81
CA HIS A 256 -8.03 11.60 7.08
C HIS A 256 -8.41 12.75 8.01
N CYS A 257 -7.66 13.85 7.94
CA CYS A 257 -7.84 15.00 8.83
C CYS A 257 -9.29 15.53 8.80
N ARG A 258 -9.87 15.70 7.60
CA ARG A 258 -11.25 16.16 7.41
C ARG A 258 -12.35 15.18 7.83
N LEU A 259 -12.03 13.89 7.96
CA LEU A 259 -12.98 12.83 8.30
C LEU A 259 -12.93 12.47 9.78
N VAL A 260 -12.03 11.57 10.23
CA VAL A 260 -11.96 11.14 11.63
C VAL A 260 -11.62 12.28 12.58
N GLY A 261 -11.02 13.37 12.09
CA GLY A 261 -10.80 14.58 12.88
C GLY A 261 -12.09 15.22 13.40
N ARG A 262 -13.28 14.88 12.86
CA ARG A 262 -14.58 15.32 13.37
C ARG A 262 -14.85 14.75 14.78
N PRO A 263 -15.44 15.53 15.70
CA PRO A 263 -15.65 15.10 17.08
C PRO A 263 -16.51 13.83 17.21
N GLY A 264 -17.50 13.64 16.33
CA GLY A 264 -18.34 12.43 16.33
C GLY A 264 -17.61 11.14 15.90
N ARG A 265 -16.46 11.25 15.23
CA ARG A 265 -15.69 10.11 14.73
C ARG A 265 -14.43 9.85 15.56
N VAL A 266 -13.72 10.91 15.96
CA VAL A 266 -12.47 10.80 16.73
C VAL A 266 -12.64 10.06 18.06
N ALA A 267 -13.84 10.07 18.66
CA ALA A 267 -14.12 9.35 19.90
C ALA A 267 -13.93 7.84 19.74
N ALA A 268 -14.28 7.28 18.57
CA ALA A 268 -14.07 5.87 18.25
C ALA A 268 -12.59 5.55 18.03
N LEU A 269 -11.86 6.44 17.34
CA LEU A 269 -10.42 6.30 17.17
C LEU A 269 -9.70 6.31 18.53
N LYS A 270 -10.04 7.24 19.43
CA LYS A 270 -9.48 7.27 20.78
C LYS A 270 -9.73 5.95 21.51
N ARG A 271 -10.97 5.44 21.48
CA ARG A 271 -11.30 4.15 22.10
C ARG A 271 -10.46 3.01 21.54
N PHE A 272 -10.20 3.00 20.22
CA PHE A 272 -9.37 1.97 19.61
C PHE A 272 -7.89 2.12 20.00
N VAL A 273 -7.35 3.34 20.05
CA VAL A 273 -6.00 3.60 20.57
C VAL A 273 -5.87 3.10 22.02
N ASP A 274 -6.82 3.43 22.88
CA ASP A 274 -6.84 2.96 24.27
C ASP A 274 -6.92 1.41 24.33
N TYR A 275 -7.71 0.79 23.44
CA TYR A 275 -7.85 -0.67 23.35
C TYR A 275 -6.53 -1.35 22.96
N VAL A 276 -5.87 -0.91 21.90
CA VAL A 276 -4.59 -1.47 21.45
C VAL A 276 -3.54 -1.34 22.55
N ARG A 277 -3.48 -0.20 23.24
CA ARG A 277 -2.54 0.04 24.35
C ARG A 277 -2.83 -0.78 25.61
N SER A 278 -4.01 -1.37 25.72
CA SER A 278 -4.35 -2.27 26.83
C SER A 278 -3.86 -3.71 26.62
N HIS A 279 -3.25 -4.02 25.47
CA HIS A 279 -2.69 -5.33 25.15
C HIS A 279 -1.16 -5.30 25.23
N ASP A 280 -0.58 -6.35 25.80
CA ASP A 280 0.85 -6.60 25.77
C ASP A 280 1.29 -7.13 24.40
N GLU A 281 2.60 -7.06 24.11
CA GLU A 281 3.20 -7.63 22.89
C GLU A 281 2.57 -7.06 21.60
N VAL A 282 2.32 -5.76 21.58
CA VAL A 282 1.93 -4.98 20.40
C VAL A 282 3.06 -4.04 20.02
N TRP A 283 3.47 -4.05 18.75
CA TRP A 283 4.41 -3.06 18.23
C TRP A 283 3.66 -1.92 17.55
N LEU A 284 3.61 -0.75 18.20
CA LEU A 284 3.16 0.48 17.56
C LEU A 284 4.33 1.09 16.77
N ALA A 285 4.18 1.19 15.45
CA ALA A 285 5.28 1.54 14.56
C ALA A 285 4.91 2.65 13.57
N ARG A 286 5.91 3.41 13.10
CA ARG A 286 5.80 4.12 11.82
C ARG A 286 6.12 3.15 10.69
N ARG A 287 5.68 3.44 9.47
CA ARG A 287 5.99 2.61 8.29
C ARG A 287 7.48 2.55 8.01
N ILE A 288 8.21 3.65 8.19
CA ILE A 288 9.67 3.64 8.06
C ILE A 288 10.36 2.67 9.04
N ASP A 289 9.79 2.49 10.24
CA ASP A 289 10.35 1.56 11.22
C ASP A 289 10.11 0.10 10.77
N ILE A 290 8.92 -0.19 10.19
CA ILE A 290 8.61 -1.49 9.56
C ILE A 290 9.54 -1.74 8.36
N ALA A 291 9.76 -0.73 7.52
CA ALA A 291 10.63 -0.84 6.34
C ALA A 291 12.05 -1.26 6.73
N ARG A 292 12.65 -0.53 7.69
CA ARG A 292 14.00 -0.82 8.21
C ARG A 292 14.07 -2.20 8.85
N HIS A 293 13.09 -2.53 9.70
CA HIS A 293 13.01 -3.85 10.33
C HIS A 293 12.98 -4.98 9.30
N TRP A 294 12.19 -4.82 8.24
CA TRP A 294 12.08 -5.81 7.18
C TRP A 294 13.36 -5.94 6.37
N GLN A 295 14.00 -4.82 6.02
CA GLN A 295 15.28 -4.81 5.32
C GLN A 295 16.38 -5.53 6.11
N GLU A 296 16.40 -5.36 7.44
CA GLU A 296 17.36 -6.01 8.33
C GLU A 296 17.10 -7.53 8.49
N ASN A 297 15.84 -7.93 8.69
CA ASN A 297 15.50 -9.32 9.04
C ASN A 297 15.15 -10.19 7.84
N HIS A 298 14.71 -9.57 6.75
CA HIS A 298 14.19 -10.18 5.53
C HIS A 298 14.77 -9.50 4.28
N ALA A 299 16.08 -9.24 4.29
CA ALA A 299 16.80 -8.67 3.14
C ALA A 299 16.44 -9.39 1.83
N TYR A 300 16.26 -8.60 0.76
CA TYR A 300 15.94 -9.13 -0.56
C TYR A 300 16.95 -10.18 -1.01
N LYS A 301 16.44 -11.32 -1.48
CA LYS A 301 17.23 -12.38 -2.10
C LYS A 301 16.57 -12.71 -3.44
N PRO A 302 17.27 -12.53 -4.57
CA PRO A 302 16.72 -12.88 -5.88
C PRO A 302 16.42 -14.38 -5.91
N ALA A 303 15.26 -14.74 -6.46
CA ALA A 303 14.91 -16.14 -6.64
C ALA A 303 15.90 -16.82 -7.60
N ALA A 304 16.41 -17.99 -7.23
CA ALA A 304 17.41 -18.71 -8.04
C ALA A 304 16.85 -19.14 -9.41
N LEU A 305 15.56 -19.45 -9.50
CA LEU A 305 14.89 -19.81 -10.74
C LEU A 305 13.53 -19.11 -10.82
N ARG A 306 13.25 -18.51 -11.98
CA ARG A 306 11.96 -17.91 -12.33
C ARG A 306 11.47 -18.46 -13.66
N PRO A 307 10.90 -19.68 -13.70
CA PRO A 307 10.34 -20.30 -14.91
C PRO A 307 9.52 -19.34 -15.78
N SER A 308 8.74 -18.44 -15.18
CA SER A 308 7.90 -17.47 -15.87
C SER A 308 8.68 -16.40 -16.62
N LYS A 309 9.94 -16.14 -16.25
CA LYS A 309 10.85 -15.15 -16.85
C LYS A 309 12.02 -15.77 -17.63
N MET A 310 12.05 -17.09 -17.80
CA MET A 310 13.12 -17.73 -18.57
C MET A 310 12.94 -17.53 -20.08
N GLU A 311 14.06 -17.45 -20.78
CA GLU A 311 14.09 -17.63 -22.23
C GLU A 311 13.73 -19.07 -22.61
N PHE A 312 13.11 -19.24 -23.78
CA PHE A 312 12.60 -20.54 -24.26
C PHE A 312 13.64 -21.66 -24.18
N GLU A 313 14.81 -21.45 -24.77
CA GLU A 313 15.90 -22.45 -24.81
C GLU A 313 16.35 -22.86 -23.42
N THR A 314 16.51 -21.89 -22.51
CA THR A 314 16.88 -22.15 -21.12
C THR A 314 15.80 -22.93 -20.38
N PHE A 315 14.52 -22.57 -20.59
CA PHE A 315 13.39 -23.26 -19.98
C PHE A 315 13.31 -24.72 -20.43
N VAL A 316 13.39 -24.97 -21.75
CA VAL A 316 13.32 -26.34 -22.32
C VAL A 316 14.54 -27.15 -21.92
N HIS A 317 15.74 -26.58 -21.95
CA HIS A 317 16.93 -27.26 -21.46
C HIS A 317 16.81 -27.65 -19.97
N THR A 318 16.26 -26.77 -19.14
CA THR A 318 16.14 -26.99 -17.69
C THR A 318 15.04 -27.98 -17.33
N PHE A 319 13.89 -27.92 -18.02
CA PHE A 319 12.68 -28.65 -17.63
C PHE A 319 12.22 -29.72 -18.63
N GLY A 320 12.80 -29.79 -19.83
CA GLY A 320 12.43 -30.74 -20.88
C GLY A 320 12.73 -32.20 -20.53
N GLY A 321 13.63 -32.43 -19.57
CA GLY A 321 13.92 -33.75 -19.03
C GLY A 321 12.96 -34.25 -17.94
N VAL A 322 12.05 -33.41 -17.43
CA VAL A 322 11.24 -33.72 -16.22
C VAL A 322 10.27 -34.88 -16.45
N PHE A 323 9.69 -34.97 -17.64
CA PHE A 323 8.84 -36.08 -18.06
C PHE A 323 9.63 -36.99 -19.00
N GLU A 324 10.40 -37.93 -18.45
CA GLU A 324 11.07 -39.03 -19.18
C GLU A 324 11.79 -38.59 -20.49
N HIS A 325 12.49 -37.45 -20.46
CA HIS A 325 13.18 -36.89 -21.65
C HIS A 325 12.26 -36.52 -22.82
N SER A 326 11.03 -36.12 -22.54
CA SER A 326 10.06 -35.58 -23.51
C SER A 326 10.04 -34.03 -23.52
N PRO A 327 10.97 -33.37 -24.26
CA PRO A 327 11.09 -31.90 -24.25
C PRO A 327 9.83 -31.19 -24.76
N TRP A 328 9.03 -31.85 -25.63
CA TRP A 328 7.78 -31.29 -26.16
C TRP A 328 6.79 -30.87 -25.07
N ILE A 329 6.85 -31.49 -23.88
CA ILE A 329 6.01 -31.10 -22.74
C ILE A 329 6.43 -29.73 -22.22
N ALA A 330 7.74 -29.50 -22.05
CA ALA A 330 8.27 -28.22 -21.62
C ALA A 330 8.10 -27.14 -22.70
N GLU A 331 8.33 -27.48 -23.97
CA GLU A 331 8.13 -26.57 -25.11
C GLU A 331 6.68 -26.05 -25.13
N ARG A 332 5.69 -26.95 -25.06
CA ARG A 332 4.27 -26.54 -25.06
C ARG A 332 3.85 -25.89 -23.74
N ALA A 333 4.48 -26.23 -22.61
CA ALA A 333 4.19 -25.59 -21.33
C ALA A 333 4.71 -24.13 -21.30
N TYR A 334 5.80 -23.85 -22.01
CA TYR A 334 6.33 -22.50 -22.16
C TYR A 334 5.35 -21.56 -22.87
N GLU A 335 4.61 -22.10 -23.85
CA GLU A 335 3.59 -21.39 -24.62
C GLU A 335 2.28 -21.17 -23.85
N LEU A 336 2.12 -21.80 -22.67
CA LEU A 336 1.01 -21.47 -21.78
C LEU A 336 1.17 -20.07 -21.18
N GLU A 337 0.13 -19.62 -20.51
CA GLU A 337 0.11 -18.38 -19.74
C GLU A 337 0.92 -18.51 -18.43
N LEU A 338 2.23 -18.76 -18.55
CA LEU A 338 3.14 -18.76 -17.41
C LEU A 338 3.16 -17.37 -16.74
N GLY A 339 3.42 -17.35 -15.44
CA GLY A 339 3.34 -16.17 -14.58
C GLY A 339 3.83 -16.49 -13.17
N PRO A 340 3.79 -15.55 -12.21
CA PRO A 340 4.37 -15.72 -10.87
C PRO A 340 3.92 -16.99 -10.13
N ALA A 341 2.67 -17.41 -10.31
CA ALA A 341 2.16 -18.66 -9.73
C ALA A 341 2.96 -19.92 -10.16
N HIS A 342 3.60 -19.87 -11.33
CA HIS A 342 4.40 -20.94 -11.92
C HIS A 342 5.88 -20.90 -11.51
N ASP A 343 6.32 -19.88 -10.77
CA ASP A 343 7.72 -19.74 -10.32
C ASP A 343 8.07 -20.63 -9.12
N THR A 344 7.30 -21.69 -8.93
CA THR A 344 7.43 -22.64 -7.83
C THR A 344 7.27 -24.06 -8.33
N SER A 345 7.77 -25.03 -7.57
CA SER A 345 7.68 -26.45 -7.94
C SER A 345 6.25 -26.90 -8.24
N GLY A 346 5.29 -26.55 -7.39
CA GLY A 346 3.88 -26.89 -7.58
C GLY A 346 3.25 -26.23 -8.81
N GLY A 347 3.55 -24.96 -9.05
CA GLY A 347 3.04 -24.22 -10.20
C GLY A 347 3.62 -24.72 -11.52
N LEU A 348 4.93 -24.93 -11.58
CA LEU A 348 5.59 -25.50 -12.76
C LEU A 348 5.12 -26.93 -13.04
N HIS A 349 5.02 -27.77 -12.00
CA HIS A 349 4.47 -29.11 -12.13
C HIS A 349 3.04 -29.09 -12.69
N ASN A 350 2.21 -28.14 -12.24
CA ASN A 350 0.87 -27.95 -12.80
C ASN A 350 0.92 -27.64 -14.30
N ALA A 351 1.75 -26.69 -14.75
CA ALA A 351 1.89 -26.34 -16.16
C ALA A 351 2.31 -27.54 -17.03
N LEU A 352 3.34 -28.28 -16.61
CA LEU A 352 3.81 -29.47 -17.33
C LEU A 352 2.74 -30.58 -17.35
N CYS A 353 2.07 -30.83 -16.22
CA CYS A 353 0.99 -31.81 -16.14
C CYS A 353 -0.20 -31.46 -17.03
N ARG A 354 -0.53 -30.16 -17.17
CA ARG A 354 -1.62 -29.73 -18.06
C ARG A 354 -1.33 -30.16 -19.49
N ILE A 355 -0.11 -29.94 -19.97
CA ILE A 355 0.32 -30.36 -21.30
C ILE A 355 0.24 -31.87 -21.46
N PHE A 356 0.84 -32.63 -20.53
CA PHE A 356 0.79 -34.09 -20.57
C PHE A 356 -0.65 -34.61 -20.61
N ARG A 357 -1.53 -34.10 -19.74
CA ARG A 357 -2.94 -34.54 -19.66
C ARG A 357 -3.78 -34.15 -20.87
N SER A 358 -3.44 -33.05 -21.54
CA SER A 358 -4.13 -32.61 -22.76
C SER A 358 -3.61 -33.26 -24.04
N ALA A 359 -2.46 -33.94 -23.98
CA ALA A 359 -1.88 -34.59 -25.14
C ALA A 359 -2.67 -35.82 -25.58
N SER A 360 -2.48 -36.21 -26.84
CA SER A 360 -3.10 -37.43 -27.37
C SER A 360 -2.65 -38.67 -26.59
N GLU A 361 -3.42 -39.75 -26.66
CA GLU A 361 -3.02 -41.02 -26.06
C GLU A 361 -1.65 -41.50 -26.59
N THR A 362 -1.41 -41.38 -27.89
CA THR A 362 -0.13 -41.73 -28.52
C THR A 362 1.03 -40.93 -27.94
N GLU A 363 0.90 -39.61 -27.82
CA GLU A 363 1.96 -38.77 -27.25
C GLU A 363 2.21 -39.09 -25.77
N ARG A 364 1.16 -39.38 -24.99
CA ARG A 364 1.31 -39.77 -23.58
C ARG A 364 2.00 -41.12 -23.41
N LEU A 365 1.78 -42.07 -24.32
CA LEU A 365 2.44 -43.38 -24.31
C LEU A 365 3.89 -43.34 -24.80
N SER A 366 4.29 -42.24 -25.47
CA SER A 366 5.68 -42.02 -25.91
C SER A 366 6.54 -41.27 -24.90
N VAL A 367 5.94 -40.84 -23.78
CA VAL A 367 6.66 -40.22 -22.67
C VAL A 367 7.39 -41.29 -21.90
#